data_AF-A0A969X6E2-F1
#
_entry.id   AF-A0A969X6E2-F1
#
_cell.length_a   1.000
_cell.length_b   1.000
_cell.length_c   1.000
_cell.angle_alpha   90.00
_cell.angle_beta   90.00
_cell.angle_gamma   90.00
#
_symmetry.space_group_name_H-M   'P 1'
#
loop_
_entity.id
_entity.type
_entity.pdbx_description
1 polymer ?
#
loop_
_entity_poly.entity_id
_entity_poly.type
_entity_poly.pdbx_seq_one_letter_code
_entity_poly.pdbx_strand_id
1 'polypeptide(L)'
;MPVNINFFRRSLCKNIFNAHQARWIRERTWHHSQQIEENPDGSLILTLKVSSLDAVKRWVMSFGAHAEVLSPPELQKEIKSDLQKMLQFYSN
;
A
#
# COMPACT_ATOMS: atom_id res chain seq x y z
N MET A 1 10.17 21.69 -20.51
CA MET A 1 9.39 21.00 -19.45
C MET A 1 10.40 20.33 -18.53
N PRO A 2 10.63 20.77 -17.28
CA PRO A 2 11.58 20.10 -16.41
C PRO A 2 10.96 18.78 -15.94
N VAL A 3 11.67 17.68 -16.20
CA VAL A 3 11.37 16.35 -15.67
C VAL A 3 11.59 16.42 -14.15
N ASN A 4 10.58 16.08 -13.37
CA ASN A 4 10.62 16.19 -11.91
C ASN A 4 11.58 15.14 -11.34
N ILE A 5 12.79 15.56 -10.98
CA ILE A 5 13.86 14.71 -10.44
C ILE A 5 13.60 14.50 -8.94
N ASN A 6 12.80 13.49 -8.62
CA ASN A 6 12.71 12.88 -7.29
C ASN A 6 13.03 11.37 -7.37
N PHE A 7 14.01 11.00 -8.18
CA PHE A 7 14.26 9.60 -8.57
C PHE A 7 15.05 8.73 -7.57
N PHE A 8 15.55 9.28 -6.44
CA PHE A 8 16.46 8.54 -5.54
C PHE A 8 16.04 8.39 -4.09
N ARG A 9 14.90 8.96 -3.64
CA ARG A 9 14.39 8.63 -2.30
C ARG A 9 13.59 7.34 -2.34
N ARG A 10 14.19 6.25 -1.86
CA ARG A 10 13.44 5.03 -1.54
C ARG A 10 12.56 5.33 -0.32
N SER A 11 11.26 5.26 -0.50
CA SER A 11 10.29 5.39 0.58
C SER A 11 10.03 4.03 1.22
N LEU A 12 9.88 4.02 2.54
CA LEU A 12 9.50 2.83 3.29
C LEU A 12 7.98 2.79 3.42
N CYS A 13 7.34 1.90 2.65
CA CYS A 13 5.91 1.70 2.68
C CYS A 13 5.57 0.57 3.64
N LYS A 14 4.70 0.83 4.62
CA LYS A 14 4.19 -0.16 5.57
C LYS A 14 2.70 -0.33 5.30
N ASN A 15 2.28 -1.54 5.00
CA ASN A 15 0.89 -1.86 4.64
C ASN A 15 0.41 -3.01 5.53
N ILE A 16 -0.81 -2.93 6.04
CA ILE A 16 -1.45 -4.00 6.81
C ILE A 16 -2.54 -4.67 5.97
N PHE A 17 -2.59 -5.99 6.06
CA PHE A 17 -3.57 -6.84 5.39
C PHE A 17 -4.35 -7.62 6.44
N ASN A 18 -5.67 -7.72 6.27
CA ASN A 18 -6.49 -8.51 7.16
C ASN A 18 -6.19 -10.02 7.04
N ALA A 19 -6.69 -10.84 7.98
CA ALA A 19 -6.40 -12.28 8.00
C ALA A 19 -6.76 -13.03 6.70
N HIS A 20 -7.83 -12.59 6.01
CA HIS A 20 -8.26 -13.19 4.75
C HIS A 20 -7.25 -12.97 3.61
N GLN A 21 -6.65 -11.78 3.52
CA GLN A 21 -5.66 -11.46 2.50
C GLN A 21 -4.24 -11.86 2.91
N ALA A 22 -3.93 -11.83 4.20
CA ALA A 22 -2.63 -12.17 4.77
C ALA A 22 -2.12 -13.55 4.33
N ARG A 23 -3.02 -14.54 4.18
CA ARG A 23 -2.68 -15.89 3.66
C ARG A 23 -1.97 -15.87 2.32
N TRP A 24 -2.40 -15.01 1.41
CA TRP A 24 -1.81 -14.91 0.08
C TRP A 24 -0.57 -14.02 0.07
N ILE A 25 -0.51 -13.03 0.97
CA ILE A 25 0.63 -12.12 1.06
C ILE A 25 1.87 -12.85 1.58
N ARG A 26 1.73 -13.73 2.59
CA ARG A 26 2.86 -14.47 3.17
C ARG A 26 3.48 -15.51 2.25
N GLU A 27 2.71 -16.06 1.31
CA GLU A 27 3.17 -17.11 0.39
C GLU A 27 4.03 -16.57 -0.76
N ARG A 28 4.08 -15.25 -0.96
CA ARG A 28 4.71 -14.63 -2.13
C ARG A 28 5.85 -13.69 -1.74
N THR A 29 6.89 -13.69 -2.58
CA THR A 29 7.91 -12.64 -2.58
C THR A 29 7.47 -11.53 -3.53
N TRP A 30 6.97 -10.43 -2.98
CA TRP A 30 6.54 -9.22 -3.68
C TRP A 30 7.71 -8.30 -4.03
N HIS A 31 8.73 -8.27 -3.18
CA HIS A 31 9.90 -7.42 -3.39
C HIS A 31 11.11 -7.93 -2.59
N HIS A 32 12.31 -7.76 -3.12
CA HIS A 32 13.54 -8.23 -2.48
C HIS A 32 13.81 -7.57 -1.10
N SER A 33 13.22 -6.40 -0.84
CA SER A 33 13.37 -5.65 0.42
C SER A 33 12.25 -5.91 1.42
N GLN A 34 11.34 -6.85 1.12
CA GLN A 34 10.16 -7.05 1.94
C GLN A 34 10.51 -7.53 3.35
N GLN A 35 9.76 -7.02 4.32
CA GLN A 35 9.76 -7.52 5.69
C GLN A 35 8.31 -7.79 6.08
N ILE A 36 8.08 -8.94 6.71
CA ILE A 36 6.75 -9.40 7.11
C ILE A 36 6.72 -9.45 8.64
N GLU A 37 5.70 -8.83 9.23
CA GLU A 37 5.35 -8.96 10.64
C GLU A 37 3.95 -9.60 10.71
N GLU A 38 3.82 -10.77 11.33
CA GLU A 38 2.53 -11.43 11.53
C GLU A 38 1.94 -11.08 12.90
N ASN A 39 0.65 -10.80 12.94
CA ASN A 39 -0.06 -10.44 14.15
C ASN A 39 -0.89 -11.61 14.71
N PRO A 40 -1.16 -11.67 16.03
CA PRO A 40 -1.95 -12.75 16.64
C PRO A 40 -3.39 -12.87 16.14
N ASP A 41 -3.97 -11.79 15.61
CA ASP A 41 -5.30 -11.77 15.00
C ASP A 41 -5.33 -12.33 13.57
N GLY A 42 -4.19 -12.82 13.08
CA GLY A 42 -4.01 -13.36 11.74
C GLY A 42 -3.74 -12.30 10.66
N SER A 43 -3.79 -11.01 11.00
CA SER A 43 -3.39 -9.94 10.11
C SER A 43 -1.87 -9.95 9.87
N LEU A 44 -1.45 -9.28 8.80
CA LEU A 44 -0.06 -9.26 8.39
C LEU A 44 0.33 -7.86 7.95
N ILE A 45 1.48 -7.41 8.43
CA ILE A 45 2.10 -6.17 8.02
C ILE A 45 3.23 -6.49 7.04
N LEU A 46 3.20 -5.85 5.88
CA LEU A 46 4.24 -5.90 4.86
C LEU A 46 4.92 -4.54 4.75
N THR A 47 6.23 -4.53 4.99
CA THR A 47 7.08 -3.34 4.82
C THR A 47 7.93 -3.50 3.57
N LEU A 48 7.88 -2.52 2.65
CA LEU A 48 8.60 -2.51 1.38
C LEU A 48 9.41 -1.21 1.22
N LYS A 49 10.65 -1.32 0.72
CA LYS A 49 11.40 -0.14 0.22
C LYS A 49 11.15 0.02 -1.26
N VAL A 50 10.46 1.10 -1.66
CA VAL A 50 10.03 1.34 -3.04
C VAL A 50 10.54 2.68 -3.56
N SER A 51 10.71 2.79 -4.88
CA SER A 51 11.08 4.05 -5.56
C SER A 51 9.87 4.85 -6.06
N SER A 52 8.68 4.25 -6.09
CA SER A 52 7.45 4.89 -6.57
C SER A 52 6.28 4.59 -5.64
N LEU A 53 5.72 5.64 -5.03
CA LEU A 53 4.51 5.55 -4.21
C LEU A 53 3.27 5.28 -5.05
N ASP A 54 3.20 5.77 -6.29
CA ASP A 54 2.05 5.56 -7.19
C ASP A 54 1.87 4.07 -7.55
N ALA A 55 2.98 3.35 -7.75
CA ALA A 55 2.94 1.90 -7.98
C ALA A 55 2.38 1.15 -6.76
N VAL A 56 2.83 1.52 -5.55
CA VAL A 56 2.31 0.94 -4.30
C VAL A 56 0.85 1.31 -4.10
N LYS A 57 0.45 2.55 -4.40
CA LYS A 57 -0.94 3.01 -4.30
C LYS A 57 -1.87 2.10 -5.11
N ARG A 58 -1.59 1.91 -6.40
CA ARG A 58 -2.40 1.07 -7.29
C ARG A 58 -2.46 -0.38 -6.80
N TRP A 59 -1.32 -0.89 -6.35
CA TRP A 59 -1.24 -2.26 -5.83
C TRP A 59 -2.08 -2.42 -4.55
N VAL A 60 -1.95 -1.53 -3.57
CA VAL A 60 -2.74 -1.57 -2.33
C VAL A 60 -4.23 -1.42 -2.61
N MET A 61 -4.62 -0.45 -3.46
CA MET A 61 -6.02 -0.24 -3.83
C MET A 61 -6.65 -1.44 -4.55
N SER A 62 -5.86 -2.27 -5.24
CA SER A 62 -6.37 -3.50 -5.88
C SER A 62 -6.94 -4.53 -4.88
N PHE A 63 -6.55 -4.45 -3.61
CA PHE A 63 -7.08 -5.31 -2.54
C PHE A 63 -8.36 -4.76 -1.89
N GLY A 64 -8.80 -3.55 -2.27
CA GLY A 64 -9.97 -2.90 -1.69
C GLY A 64 -9.88 -2.77 -0.17
N ALA A 65 -10.95 -3.13 0.54
CA ALA A 65 -11.05 -3.03 2.00
C ALA A 65 -10.18 -4.07 2.76
N HIS A 66 -9.41 -4.91 2.07
CA HIS A 66 -8.55 -5.91 2.70
C HIS A 66 -7.13 -5.42 3.00
N ALA A 67 -6.79 -4.20 2.57
CA ALA A 67 -5.48 -3.61 2.77
C ALA A 67 -5.58 -2.15 3.22
N GLU A 68 -4.68 -1.75 4.11
CA GLU A 68 -4.54 -0.37 4.59
C GLU A 68 -3.07 0.04 4.59
N VAL A 69 -2.80 1.28 4.20
CA VAL A 69 -1.44 1.85 4.26
C VAL A 69 -1.23 2.48 5.63
N LEU A 70 -0.21 2.02 6.36
CA LEU A 70 0.22 2.59 7.63
C LEU A 70 1.32 3.65 7.45
N SER A 71 2.10 3.57 6.37
CA SER A 71 3.18 4.52 6.04
C SER A 71 3.52 4.46 4.55
N PRO A 72 3.96 5.56 3.92
CA PRO A 72 4.13 6.88 4.51
C PRO A 72 2.83 7.72 4.50
N PRO A 73 2.72 8.79 5.32
CA PRO A 73 1.50 9.60 5.44
C PRO A 73 1.03 10.22 4.12
N GLU A 74 1.95 10.57 3.22
CA GLU A 74 1.62 11.07 1.88
C GLU A 74 0.86 10.03 1.05
N LEU A 75 1.24 8.75 1.14
CA LEU A 75 0.54 7.67 0.44
C LEU A 75 -0.87 7.47 1.00
N GLN A 76 -1.05 7.57 2.32
CA GLN A 76 -2.37 7.55 2.95
C GLN A 76 -3.26 8.69 2.44
N LYS A 77 -2.71 9.90 2.34
CA LYS A 77 -3.44 11.07 1.84
C LYS A 77 -3.88 10.89 0.39
N GLU A 78 -3.01 10.36 -0.47
CA GLU A 78 -3.35 10.07 -1.86
C GLU A 78 -4.47 9.04 -1.98
N ILE A 79 -4.36 7.91 -1.26
CA ILE A 79 -5.40 6.87 -1.27
C ILE A 79 -6.73 7.43 -0.77
N LYS A 80 -6.72 8.19 0.33
CA LYS A 80 -7.94 8.82 0.86
C LYS A 80 -8.60 9.76 -0.16
N SER A 81 -7.81 10.57 -0.85
CA SER A 81 -8.30 11.47 -1.91
C SER A 81 -8.96 10.69 -3.06
N ASP A 82 -8.32 9.61 -3.51
CA ASP A 82 -8.83 8.79 -4.60
C ASP A 82 -10.10 8.01 -4.18
N LEU A 83 -10.16 7.49 -2.94
CA LEU A 83 -11.36 6.86 -2.39
C LEU A 83 -12.53 7.85 -2.25
N GLN A 84 -12.28 9.10 -1.85
CA GLN A 84 -13.31 10.13 -1.76
C GLN A 84 -13.92 10.44 -3.14
N LYS A 85 -13.09 10.55 -4.18
CA LYS A 85 -13.56 10.72 -5.56
C LYS A 85 -14.36 9.50 -6.03
N MET A 86 -13.86 8.30 -5.75
CA MET A 86 -14.53 7.05 -6.12
C MET A 86 -15.91 6.95 -5.47
N LEU A 87 -16.03 7.32 -4.20
CA LEU A 87 -17.30 7.29 -3.48
C LEU A 87 -18.36 8.18 -4.14
N GLN A 88 -17.97 9.33 -4.73
CA GLN A 88 -18.89 10.21 -5.46
C GLN A 88 -19.56 9.51 -6.65
N PHE A 89 -18.91 8.52 -7.28
CA PHE A 89 -19.50 7.76 -8.38
C PHE A 89 -20.60 6.80 -7.94
N TYR A 90 -20.60 6.39 -6.67
CA TYR A 90 -21.52 5.42 -6.10
C TYR A 90 -22.50 6.04 -5.09
N SER A 91 -22.50 7.36 -4.94
CA SER A 91 -23.38 8.08 -4.00
C SER A 91 -24.78 8.39 -4.59
N ASN A 92 -25.19 7.69 -5.64
CA ASN A 92 -26.50 7.80 -6.28
C ASN A 92 -27.45 6.69 -5.83
#